data_AF-A0A0F9KAX5-F1
#
_entry.id   AF-A0A0F9KAX5-F1
#
_cell.length_a   1.000
_cell.length_b   1.000
_cell.length_c   1.000
_cell.angle_alpha   90.00
_cell.angle_beta   90.00
_cell.angle_gamma   90.00
#
_symmetry.space_group_name_H-M   'P 1'
#
loop_
_entity.id
_entity.type
_entity.pdbx_description
1 polymer ?
#
loop_
_entity_poly.entity_id
_entity_poly.type
_entity_poly.pdbx_seq_one_letter_code
_entity_poly.pdbx_strand_id
1 'polypeptide(L)' 'MELKTLFSPKKIGNVQIKNRIVRSATFMHVAEKYGFVGERLLKMYEELATGGTGLIITGAAAVDPSA' A
#
# COMPACT_ATOMS: atom_id res chain seq x y z
N MET A 1 -27.61 -0.65 -0.38
CA MET A 1 -26.98 0.44 0.41
C MET A 1 -25.92 1.07 -0.46
N GLU A 2 -25.96 2.38 -0.70
CA GLU A 2 -25.02 3.06 -1.59
C GLU A 2 -23.78 3.51 -0.80
N LEU A 3 -22.59 3.05 -1.19
CA LEU A 3 -21.33 3.32 -0.47
C LEU A 3 -20.67 4.64 -0.91
N LYS A 4 -21.45 5.72 -1.05
CA LYS A 4 -20.99 7.02 -1.59
C LYS A 4 -19.73 7.53 -0.90
N THR A 5 -19.68 7.46 0.43
CA THR A 5 -18.53 7.93 1.21
C THR A 5 -17.27 7.11 0.93
N LEU A 6 -17.39 5.77 0.84
CA LEU A 6 -16.26 4.88 0.63
C LEU A 6 -15.55 5.15 -0.71
N PHE A 7 -16.32 5.40 -1.76
CA PHE A 7 -15.81 5.65 -3.11
C PHE A 7 -15.61 7.14 -3.43
N SER A 8 -15.82 8.04 -2.45
CA SER A 8 -15.58 9.47 -2.63
C SER A 8 -14.09 9.83 -2.50
N PRO A 9 -13.61 10.82 -3.28
CA PRO A 9 -12.24 11.32 -3.15
C PRO A 9 -12.02 12.06 -1.82
N LYS A 10 -10.77 12.09 -1.34
CA LYS A 10 -10.36 12.84 -0.14
C LYS A 10 -8.90 13.30 -0.24
N LYS A 11 -8.57 14.42 0.39
CA LYS A 11 -7.19 14.90 0.53
C LYS A 11 -6.60 14.46 1.86
N ILE A 12 -5.38 13.92 1.85
CA ILE A 12 -4.55 13.60 3.02
C ILE A 12 -3.21 14.34 2.84
N GLY A 13 -2.93 15.32 3.71
CA GLY A 13 -1.79 16.21 3.52
C GLY A 13 -1.89 16.94 2.17
N ASN A 14 -0.90 16.75 1.30
CA ASN A 14 -0.87 17.27 -0.07
C ASN A 14 -1.31 16.25 -1.14
N VAL A 15 -1.68 15.02 -0.76
CA VAL A 15 -2.07 13.95 -1.70
C VAL A 15 -3.59 13.84 -1.82
N GLN A 16 -4.09 13.76 -3.05
CA GLN A 16 -5.50 13.49 -3.36
C GLN A 16 -5.69 11.99 -3.62
N ILE A 17 -6.46 11.30 -2.78
CA ILE A 17 -6.83 9.89 -2.99
C ILE A 17 -8.19 9.81 -3.71
N LYS A 18 -8.31 8.82 -4.60
CA LYS A 18 -9.50 8.62 -5.46
C LYS A 18 -10.70 8.01 -4.74
N ASN A 19 -10.46 7.30 -3.64
CA ASN A 19 -11.46 6.69 -2.77
C ASN A 19 -10.87 6.52 -1.36
N ARG A 20 -11.67 6.04 -0.41
CA ARG A 20 -11.29 5.88 1.01
C ARG A 20 -10.92 4.43 1.37
N ILE A 21 -10.53 3.64 0.38
CA ILE A 21 -10.06 2.27 0.58
C ILE A 21 -8.55 2.34 0.81
N VAL A 22 -8.11 1.91 2.00
CA VAL A 22 -6.72 1.93 2.41
C VAL A 22 -6.22 0.51 2.60
N ARG A 23 -5.11 0.16 1.97
CA ARG A 23 -4.36 -1.04 2.32
C ARG A 23 -3.45 -0.73 3.51
N SER A 24 -3.69 -1.39 4.63
CA SER A 24 -2.90 -1.24 5.86
C SER A 24 -1.47 -1.77 5.72
N ALA A 25 -0.57 -1.29 6.59
CA ALA A 25 0.85 -1.64 6.65
C ALA A 25 1.03 -3.14 6.95
N THR A 26 1.09 -3.96 5.91
CA THR A 26 1.13 -5.42 6.05
C THR A 26 2.49 -5.93 5.65
N PHE A 27 3.14 -6.64 6.57
CA PHE A 27 4.39 -7.32 6.28
C PHE A 27 4.12 -8.59 5.46
N MET A 28 4.51 -8.55 4.18
CA MET A 28 4.13 -9.57 3.20
C MET A 28 5.04 -10.80 3.21
N HIS A 29 6.20 -10.74 3.88
CA HIS A 29 7.18 -11.82 3.97
C HIS A 29 7.71 -12.34 2.60
N VAL A 30 7.79 -11.45 1.61
CA VAL A 30 8.24 -11.77 0.23
C VAL A 30 9.37 -10.85 -0.25
N ALA A 31 10.06 -10.17 0.67
CA ALA A 31 11.28 -9.46 0.32
C ALA A 31 12.39 -10.46 -0.05
N GLU A 32 13.29 -10.05 -0.93
CA GLU A 32 14.46 -10.84 -1.30
C GLU A 32 15.48 -10.88 -0.16
N LYS A 33 16.59 -11.60 -0.38
CA LYS A 33 17.70 -11.66 0.57
C LYS A 33 18.11 -10.26 1.03
N TYR A 34 18.36 -10.09 2.32
CA TYR A 34 18.71 -8.80 2.94
C TYR A 34 17.63 -7.72 2.87
N GLY A 35 16.36 -8.09 2.65
CA GLY A 35 15.24 -7.15 2.65
C GLY A 35 15.08 -6.35 1.35
N PHE A 36 15.78 -6.74 0.27
CA PHE A 36 15.64 -6.07 -1.02
C PHE A 36 14.24 -6.24 -1.60
N VAL A 37 13.78 -5.20 -2.30
CA VAL A 37 12.54 -5.25 -3.07
C VAL A 37 12.79 -6.12 -4.30
N GLY A 38 12.01 -7.19 -4.46
CA GLY A 38 12.02 -8.07 -5.63
C GLY A 38 10.72 -8.04 -6.41
N GLU A 39 10.71 -8.75 -7.55
CA GLU A 39 9.59 -8.83 -8.50
C GLU A 39 8.27 -9.26 -7.83
N ARG A 40 8.34 -10.20 -6.87
CA ARG A 40 7.14 -10.65 -6.14
C ARG A 40 6.51 -9.53 -5.34
N LEU A 41 7.32 -8.73 -4.64
CA LEU A 41 6.83 -7.61 -3.84
C LEU A 41 6.27 -6.50 -4.74
N LEU A 42 6.95 -6.19 -5.85
CA LEU A 42 6.47 -5.22 -6.84
C LEU A 42 5.11 -5.62 -7.42
N LYS A 43 4.98 -6.86 -7.88
CA LYS A 43 3.73 -7.38 -8.45
C LYS A 43 2.55 -7.26 -7.46
N MET A 44 2.78 -7.53 -6.17
CA MET A 44 1.71 -7.37 -5.16
C MET A 44 1.25 -5.92 -5.03
N TYR A 45 2.18 -4.94 -5.04
CA TYR A 45 1.80 -3.53 -5.00
C TYR A 45 1.11 -3.07 -6.29
N GLU A 46 1.54 -3.56 -7.46
CA GLU A 46 0.87 -3.31 -8.74
C GLU A 46 -0.56 -3.84 -8.75
N GLU A 47 -0.79 -5.07 -8.31
CA GLU A 47 -2.13 -5.67 -8.19
C GLU A 47 -3.03 -4.84 -7.26
N LEU A 48 -2.50 -4.38 -6.12
CA LEU A 48 -3.25 -3.53 -5.19
C LEU A 48 -3.60 -2.16 -5.78
N ALA A 49 -2.67 -1.54 -6.52
CA ALA A 49 -2.85 -0.23 -7.12
C ALA A 49 -3.83 -0.29 -8.30
N THR A 50 -3.65 -1.26 -9.20
CA THR A 50 -4.51 -1.50 -10.36
C THR A 50 -5.90 -1.97 -9.95
N GLY A 51 -6.02 -2.75 -8.87
CA GLY A 51 -7.29 -3.17 -8.27
C GLY A 51 -8.13 -2.04 -7.65
N GLY A 52 -7.62 -0.80 -7.64
CA GLY A 52 -8.41 0.37 -7.29
C GLY A 52 -8.22 0.90 -5.88
N THR A 53 -7.25 0.42 -5.11
CA THR A 53 -6.94 0.97 -3.78
C THR A 53 -6.63 2.47 -3.86
N GLY A 54 -7.16 3.25 -2.93
CA GLY A 54 -6.96 4.70 -2.89
C GLY A 54 -5.62 5.11 -2.27
N LEU A 55 -5.18 4.38 -1.25
CA LEU A 55 -3.89 4.57 -0.56
C LEU A 55 -3.34 3.22 -0.11
N ILE A 56 -2.05 2.98 -0.34
CA ILE A 56 -1.35 1.79 0.14
C ILE A 56 -0.25 2.21 1.10
N ILE A 57 -0.26 1.65 2.31
CA ILE A 57 0.83 1.79 3.27
C ILE A 57 1.73 0.57 3.12
N THR A 58 3.02 0.79 2.91
CA THR A 58 3.98 -0.31 2.77
C THR A 58 4.07 -1.14 4.05
N GLY A 59 4.50 -2.40 3.94
CA GLY A 59 4.91 -3.18 5.10
C GLY A 59 6.04 -2.50 5.89
N ALA A 60 6.29 -2.97 7.11
CA ALA A 60 7.39 -2.47 7.93
C ALA A 60 8.73 -2.63 7.17
N ALA A 61 9.52 -1.55 7.15
CA ALA A 61 10.85 -1.51 6.56
C ALA A 61 11.86 -1.16 7.66
N ALA A 62 12.87 -2.01 7.82
CA ALA A 62 13.96 -1.76 8.76
C ALA A 62 14.77 -0.54 8.31
N VAL A 63 15.08 0.36 9.23
CA VAL A 63 15.92 1.55 9.01
C VAL A 63 17.34 1.38 9.55
N ASP A 64 17.56 0.33 10.34
CA ASP A 64 18.85 -0.03 10.90
C ASP A 64 19.11 -1.52 10.64
N PRO A 65 20.34 -1.92 10.25
CA PRO A 65 20.71 -3.32 10.08
C PRO A 65 20.54 -4.19 11.33
N SER A 66 20.45 -3.60 12.53
CA SER A 66 20.29 -4.31 13.80
C SER A 66 18.83 -4.62 14.19
N ALA A 67 17.86 -4.19 13.38
CA ALA A 67 16.43 -4.35 13.67
C ALA A 67 15.94 -5.79 13.53
#